data_AF-A0A3Q3BQM5-F1
#
_entry.id   AF-A0A3Q3BQM5-F1
#
_cell.length_a   1.000
_cell.length_b   1.000
_cell.length_c   1.000
_cell.angle_alpha   90.00
_cell.angle_beta   90.00
_cell.angle_gamma   90.00
#
_symmetry.space_group_name_H-M   'P 1'
#
loop_
_entity.id
_entity.type
_entity.pdbx_description
1 polymer ?
#
loop_
_entity_poly.entity_id
_entity_poly.type
_entity_poly.pdbx_seq_one_letter_code
_entity_poly.pdbx_strand_id
1 'polypeptide(L)'
;MNTNWPASVQVSVNATPLTIKRGDNKTSHKPLYLKQVCQPGRNTIQITVTACCCSHLFVLQLVHRPSVRSVLHGLMKKRLLPAEHCVTKIKRNFSSGSISGTPGLNGEDGVEQTAIRVSLKCPITFRRIQLPARGHDCRHIQCFDLESYLQLNCERGTWRCPVCNKTALLEGLEVDQYMLGILIYVQNSDYEEITIDPVCCWKPVPVKPDIHMKEEPDGPVLKRCRTLSPSHMVLPSVMEMIISLGPAPSNTSSAPSSSSSPMPYPSLPAGGSSNTPDFPSAGGSPSELSSALLTPDKPPPHPLLFPELTNPDELLSYLGPPDLPNNNDDLLSLFENN
;
A
#
# COMPACT_ATOMS: atom_id res chain seq x y z
N MET A 1 -24.60 -6.83 -18.51
CA MET A 1 -25.25 -8.16 -18.63
C MET A 1 -24.49 -9.12 -17.75
N ASN A 2 -25.16 -9.82 -16.84
CA ASN A 2 -24.51 -10.84 -16.03
C ASN A 2 -24.47 -12.14 -16.85
N THR A 3 -23.28 -12.68 -17.07
CA THR A 3 -23.13 -13.97 -17.76
C THR A 3 -23.74 -15.06 -16.88
N ASN A 4 -24.54 -15.95 -17.49
CA ASN A 4 -25.06 -17.13 -16.82
C ASN A 4 -25.09 -18.32 -17.81
N TRP A 5 -24.15 -19.25 -17.65
CA TRP A 5 -24.08 -20.48 -18.43
C TRP A 5 -25.00 -21.58 -17.86
N PRO A 6 -25.85 -22.23 -18.70
CA PRO A 6 -26.62 -23.40 -18.30
C PRO A 6 -25.75 -24.47 -17.64
N ALA A 7 -26.28 -25.23 -16.67
CA ALA A 7 -25.48 -26.16 -15.87
C ALA A 7 -24.80 -27.26 -16.71
N SER A 8 -25.50 -27.81 -17.70
CA SER A 8 -25.01 -28.91 -18.55
C SER A 8 -24.42 -28.47 -19.89
N VAL A 9 -24.15 -27.18 -20.07
CA VAL A 9 -23.60 -26.68 -21.33
C VAL A 9 -22.13 -27.06 -21.50
N GLN A 10 -21.80 -27.50 -22.70
CA GLN A 10 -20.44 -27.67 -23.20
C GLN A 10 -20.27 -26.80 -24.44
N VAL A 11 -19.12 -26.14 -24.55
CA VAL A 11 -18.82 -25.26 -25.69
C VAL A 11 -17.50 -25.69 -26.29
N SER A 12 -17.47 -25.84 -27.62
CA SER A 12 -16.24 -26.01 -28.38
C SER A 12 -16.19 -25.02 -29.54
N VAL A 13 -14.98 -24.63 -29.93
CA VAL A 13 -14.73 -23.78 -31.09
C VAL A 13 -13.70 -24.46 -31.94
N ASN A 14 -14.00 -24.66 -33.23
CA ASN A 14 -13.11 -25.38 -34.16
C ASN A 14 -12.66 -26.74 -33.60
N ALA A 15 -13.62 -27.51 -33.07
CA ALA A 15 -13.41 -28.79 -32.37
C ALA A 15 -12.53 -28.74 -31.10
N THR A 16 -12.08 -27.56 -30.67
CA THR A 16 -11.34 -27.37 -29.41
C THR A 16 -12.32 -27.09 -28.27
N PRO A 17 -12.43 -27.96 -27.26
CA PRO A 17 -13.33 -27.75 -26.13
C PRO A 17 -12.84 -26.60 -25.24
N LEU A 18 -13.77 -25.77 -24.76
CA LEU A 18 -13.48 -24.65 -23.87
C LEU A 18 -14.01 -24.92 -22.46
N THR A 19 -13.22 -24.54 -21.46
CA THR A 19 -13.60 -24.68 -20.05
C THR A 19 -14.35 -23.44 -19.57
N ILE A 20 -15.58 -23.62 -19.12
CA ILE A 20 -16.37 -22.55 -18.50
C ILE A 20 -15.96 -22.40 -17.03
N LYS A 21 -15.30 -21.30 -16.70
CA LYS A 21 -14.99 -20.94 -15.32
C LYS A 21 -16.28 -20.49 -14.61
N ARG A 22 -16.75 -21.31 -13.67
CA ARG A 22 -17.83 -20.97 -12.74
C ARG A 22 -17.18 -20.49 -11.44
N GLY A 23 -17.46 -19.26 -11.01
CA GLY A 23 -16.93 -18.72 -9.76
C GLY A 23 -17.53 -19.41 -8.53
N ASP A 24 -16.97 -19.11 -7.35
CA ASP A 24 -17.26 -19.80 -6.09
C ASP A 24 -18.75 -19.80 -5.73
N ASN A 25 -19.47 -18.73 -6.11
CA ASN A 25 -20.92 -18.69 -6.07
C ASN A 25 -21.46 -19.22 -7.41
N LYS A 26 -22.31 -20.26 -7.40
CA LYS A 26 -22.89 -20.96 -8.58
C LYS A 26 -23.58 -20.06 -9.63
N THR A 27 -23.69 -18.75 -9.38
CA THR A 27 -24.28 -17.72 -10.24
C THR A 27 -23.25 -16.78 -10.88
N SER A 28 -21.97 -16.86 -10.51
CA SER A 28 -20.89 -15.98 -10.96
C SER A 28 -20.12 -16.60 -12.14
N HIS A 29 -20.78 -16.67 -13.30
CA HIS A 29 -20.18 -17.20 -14.52
C HIS A 29 -19.37 -16.12 -15.25
N LYS A 30 -18.25 -16.50 -15.88
CA LYS A 30 -17.47 -15.60 -16.75
C LYS A 30 -17.75 -15.89 -18.23
N PRO A 31 -17.72 -14.87 -19.11
CA PRO A 31 -17.81 -15.08 -20.55
C PRO A 31 -16.62 -15.90 -21.06
N LEU A 32 -16.82 -16.66 -22.14
CA LEU A 32 -15.77 -17.40 -22.82
C LEU A 32 -15.03 -16.46 -23.78
N TYR A 33 -13.71 -16.50 -23.72
CA TYR A 33 -12.85 -15.76 -24.65
C TYR A 33 -12.41 -16.67 -25.77
N LEU A 34 -12.82 -16.35 -27.00
CA LEU A 34 -12.58 -17.21 -28.16
C LEU A 34 -11.31 -16.85 -28.94
N LYS A 35 -10.70 -15.68 -28.66
CA LYS A 35 -9.61 -15.11 -29.48
C LYS A 35 -8.48 -16.10 -29.77
N GLN A 36 -8.08 -16.90 -28.78
CA GLN A 36 -6.95 -17.85 -28.90
C GLN A 36 -7.26 -19.09 -29.74
N VAL A 37 -8.54 -19.43 -29.93
CA VAL A 37 -8.98 -20.60 -30.71
C VAL A 37 -9.57 -20.22 -32.06
N CYS A 38 -9.64 -18.92 -32.35
CA CYS A 38 -10.11 -18.42 -33.63
C CYS A 38 -9.01 -18.53 -34.70
N GLN A 39 -9.43 -18.88 -35.91
CA GLN A 39 -8.57 -18.95 -37.11
C GLN A 39 -9.07 -17.97 -38.18
N PRO A 40 -8.21 -17.57 -39.15
CA PRO A 40 -8.65 -16.81 -40.31
C PRO A 40 -9.79 -17.53 -41.07
N GLY A 41 -10.82 -16.79 -41.46
CA GLY A 41 -11.97 -17.33 -42.20
C GLY A 41 -13.06 -17.93 -41.30
N ARG A 42 -13.59 -19.10 -41.69
CA ARG A 42 -14.75 -19.70 -41.02
C ARG A 42 -14.36 -20.31 -39.68
N ASN A 43 -15.07 -19.89 -38.63
CA ASN A 43 -14.99 -20.47 -37.31
C ASN A 43 -16.34 -21.12 -36.98
N THR A 44 -16.31 -22.31 -36.38
CA THR A 44 -17.52 -23.04 -35.99
C THR A 44 -17.58 -23.12 -34.47
N ILE A 45 -18.62 -22.51 -33.88
CA ILE A 45 -18.90 -22.60 -32.45
C ILE A 45 -19.99 -23.66 -32.26
N GLN A 46 -19.69 -24.69 -31.49
CA GLN A 46 -20.64 -25.73 -31.13
C GLN A 46 -21.01 -25.61 -29.66
N ILE A 47 -22.31 -25.56 -29.39
CA ILE A 47 -22.88 -25.51 -28.05
C ILE A 47 -23.74 -26.76 -27.87
N THR A 48 -23.32 -27.62 -26.95
CA THR A 48 -24.01 -28.89 -26.65
C THR A 48 -24.62 -28.79 -25.27
N VAL A 49 -25.88 -29.19 -25.13
CA VAL A 49 -26.63 -29.15 -23.85
C VAL A 49 -27.39 -30.45 -23.68
N THR A 50 -27.44 -30.99 -22.45
CA THR A 50 -28.22 -32.20 -22.15
C THR A 50 -29.63 -31.89 -21.62
N ALA A 51 -29.93 -30.63 -21.33
CA ALA A 51 -31.23 -30.15 -20.86
C ALA A 51 -31.68 -28.92 -21.67
N CYS A 52 -33.00 -28.64 -21.75
CA CYS A 52 -33.46 -27.48 -22.51
C CYS A 52 -32.84 -26.20 -21.96
N CYS A 53 -32.33 -25.36 -22.86
CA CYS A 53 -31.85 -24.01 -22.57
C CYS A 53 -32.85 -22.93 -23.02
N CYS A 54 -34.14 -23.27 -23.04
CA CYS A 54 -35.26 -22.45 -23.48
C CYS A 54 -35.29 -21.03 -22.85
N SER A 55 -34.71 -20.87 -21.66
CA SER A 55 -34.63 -19.61 -20.91
C SER A 55 -33.32 -18.82 -21.12
N HIS A 56 -32.45 -19.22 -22.06
CA HIS A 56 -31.14 -18.63 -22.25
C HIS A 56 -30.98 -18.06 -23.66
N LEU A 57 -30.25 -16.95 -23.74
CA LEU A 57 -29.78 -16.37 -25.00
C LEU A 57 -28.25 -16.49 -25.04
N PHE A 58 -27.73 -17.06 -26.12
CA PHE A 58 -26.29 -17.08 -26.39
C PHE A 58 -25.94 -15.87 -27.25
N VAL A 59 -25.00 -15.06 -26.78
CA VAL A 59 -24.58 -13.83 -27.46
C VAL A 59 -23.09 -13.91 -27.76
N LEU A 60 -22.71 -13.68 -29.01
CA LEU A 60 -21.34 -13.47 -29.43
C LEU A 60 -21.12 -11.97 -29.61
N GLN A 61 -20.14 -11.41 -28.89
CA GLN A 61 -19.84 -9.99 -28.95
C GLN A 61 -18.35 -9.78 -29.19
N LEU A 62 -18.02 -8.93 -30.16
CA LEU A 62 -16.67 -8.41 -30.31
C LEU A 62 -16.43 -7.35 -29.23
N VAL A 63 -15.42 -7.55 -28.41
CA VAL A 63 -15.08 -6.64 -27.30
C VAL A 63 -13.65 -6.12 -27.45
N HIS A 64 -13.44 -4.87 -27.09
CA HIS A 64 -12.10 -4.31 -26.91
C HIS A 64 -11.65 -4.56 -25.48
N ARG A 65 -10.50 -5.23 -25.31
CA ARG A 65 -9.90 -5.50 -24.01
C ARG A 65 -8.51 -4.86 -23.96
N PRO A 66 -8.39 -3.63 -23.44
CA PRO A 66 -7.09 -3.00 -23.32
C PRO A 66 -6.19 -3.81 -22.37
N SER A 67 -4.89 -3.81 -22.64
CA SER A 67 -3.90 -4.40 -21.73
C SER A 67 -3.79 -3.56 -20.45
N VAL A 68 -3.35 -4.18 -19.34
CA VAL A 68 -3.10 -3.46 -18.08
C VAL A 68 -2.17 -2.26 -18.32
N ARG A 69 -1.12 -2.46 -19.13
CA ARG A 69 -0.17 -1.40 -19.51
C ARG A 69 -0.84 -0.23 -20.24
N SER A 70 -1.73 -0.52 -21.20
CA SER A 70 -2.48 0.52 -21.92
C SER A 70 -3.39 1.32 -20.99
N VAL A 71 -4.06 0.63 -20.06
CA VAL A 71 -4.90 1.26 -19.05
C VAL A 71 -4.06 2.13 -18.11
N LEU A 72 -2.93 1.63 -17.62
CA LEU A 72 -2.01 2.34 -16.74
C LEU A 72 -1.53 3.65 -17.37
N HIS A 73 -1.07 3.60 -18.62
CA HIS A 73 -0.67 4.79 -19.37
C HIS A 73 -1.83 5.78 -19.53
N GLY A 74 -3.03 5.29 -19.81
CA GLY A 74 -4.23 6.12 -19.89
C GLY A 74 -4.57 6.83 -18.58
N LEU A 75 -4.43 6.14 -17.45
CA LEU A 75 -4.67 6.68 -16.11
C LEU A 75 -3.60 7.72 -15.73
N MET A 76 -2.32 7.45 -15.96
CA MET A 76 -1.26 8.43 -15.68
C MET A 76 -1.48 9.74 -16.43
N LYS A 77 -1.93 9.66 -17.68
CA LYS A 77 -2.18 10.86 -18.50
C LYS A 77 -3.48 11.61 -18.15
N LYS A 78 -4.53 10.90 -17.74
CA LYS A 78 -5.89 11.47 -17.60
C LYS A 78 -6.37 11.62 -16.16
N ARG A 79 -5.71 10.95 -15.22
CA ARG A 79 -6.13 10.78 -13.82
C ARG A 79 -4.99 11.02 -12.83
N LEU A 80 -3.98 11.79 -13.21
CA LEU A 80 -3.03 12.34 -12.25
C LEU A 80 -3.75 13.33 -11.35
N LEU A 81 -3.73 13.10 -10.05
CA LEU A 81 -4.23 14.03 -9.03
C LEU A 81 -3.10 14.98 -8.65
N PRO A 82 -3.22 16.29 -8.94
CA PRO A 82 -2.16 17.24 -8.64
C PRO A 82 -1.84 17.34 -7.15
N ALA A 83 -0.58 17.64 -6.83
CA ALA A 83 -0.09 17.69 -5.45
C ALA A 83 -0.92 18.60 -4.54
N GLU A 84 -1.41 19.74 -5.05
CA GLU A 84 -2.26 20.68 -4.30
C GLU A 84 -3.58 20.05 -3.86
N HIS A 85 -4.17 19.24 -4.75
CA HIS A 85 -5.39 18.50 -4.46
C HIS A 85 -5.12 17.32 -3.52
N CYS A 86 -3.96 16.66 -3.64
CA CYS A 86 -3.52 15.65 -2.68
C CYS A 86 -3.39 16.23 -1.27
N VAL A 87 -2.69 17.36 -1.13
CA VAL A 87 -2.53 18.11 0.13
C VAL A 87 -3.89 18.48 0.73
N THR A 88 -4.83 18.95 -0.10
CA THR A 88 -6.20 19.24 0.35
C THR A 88 -6.90 17.99 0.91
N LYS A 89 -6.72 16.82 0.29
CA LYS A 89 -7.24 15.54 0.81
C LYS A 89 -6.54 15.13 2.12
N ILE A 90 -5.24 15.36 2.25
CA ILE A 90 -4.47 15.06 3.47
C ILE A 90 -4.94 15.93 4.64
N LYS A 91 -5.02 17.27 4.46
CA LYS A 91 -5.43 18.23 5.50
C LYS A 91 -6.75 17.87 6.19
N ARG A 92 -7.72 17.30 5.46
CA ARG A 92 -9.00 16.85 6.02
C ARG A 92 -8.87 15.78 7.11
N ASN A 93 -7.77 15.00 7.12
CA ASN A 93 -7.52 14.00 8.16
C ASN A 93 -7.09 14.62 9.49
N PHE A 94 -6.53 15.83 9.47
CA PHE A 94 -6.14 16.57 10.68
C PHE A 94 -7.30 17.37 11.28
N SER A 95 -8.25 17.83 10.45
CA SER A 95 -9.44 18.55 10.92
C SER A 95 -10.54 17.66 11.51
N SER A 96 -10.45 16.34 11.33
CA SER A 96 -11.53 15.40 11.70
C SER A 96 -11.48 14.91 13.17
N GLY A 97 -10.70 15.58 14.03
CA GLY A 97 -10.46 15.20 15.43
C GLY A 97 -11.64 15.39 16.40
N SER A 98 -12.79 15.93 15.99
CA SER A 98 -13.99 15.94 16.84
C SER A 98 -14.79 14.64 16.64
N ILE A 99 -14.56 13.65 17.50
CA ILE A 99 -15.39 12.45 17.55
C ILE A 99 -16.79 12.87 18.03
N SER A 100 -17.78 12.87 17.13
CA SER A 100 -19.20 12.98 17.49
C SER A 100 -19.66 11.64 18.08
N GLY A 101 -19.84 11.54 19.40
CA GLY A 101 -20.39 10.32 19.99
C GLY A 101 -20.71 10.30 21.49
N THR A 102 -20.14 11.16 22.33
CA THR A 102 -20.46 11.18 23.77
C THR A 102 -20.64 12.60 24.28
N PRO A 103 -21.84 12.99 24.77
CA PRO A 103 -22.02 14.23 25.50
C PRO A 103 -21.43 14.04 26.91
N GLY A 104 -20.10 14.16 27.01
CA GLY A 104 -19.37 14.26 28.26
C GLY A 104 -19.27 15.73 28.65
N LEU A 105 -19.76 16.04 29.84
CA LEU A 105 -19.64 17.33 30.50
C LEU A 105 -18.14 17.69 30.65
N ASN A 106 -17.80 18.95 30.37
CA ASN A 106 -16.46 19.58 30.39
C ASN A 106 -15.70 19.47 29.06
N GLY A 107 -15.80 20.52 28.25
CA GLY A 107 -14.99 20.69 27.04
C GLY A 107 -13.60 21.22 27.38
N GLU A 108 -12.58 20.58 26.79
CA GLU A 108 -11.36 21.19 26.21
C GLU A 108 -10.22 20.17 25.94
N ASP A 109 -10.42 18.87 26.12
CA ASP A 109 -9.33 17.89 25.92
C ASP A 109 -9.44 17.13 24.58
N GLY A 110 -9.52 17.89 23.48
CA GLY A 110 -9.46 17.33 22.13
C GLY A 110 -8.02 16.95 21.78
N VAL A 111 -7.72 15.65 21.61
CA VAL A 111 -6.41 15.22 21.11
C VAL A 111 -6.29 15.62 19.65
N GLU A 112 -5.55 16.70 19.38
CA GLU A 112 -5.20 17.10 18.02
C GLU A 112 -4.17 16.16 17.43
N GLN A 113 -4.46 15.62 16.24
CA GLN A 113 -3.51 14.78 15.51
C GLN A 113 -2.33 15.64 15.05
N THR A 114 -1.16 15.49 15.68
CA THR A 114 0.03 16.29 15.35
C THR A 114 0.83 15.72 14.17
N ALA A 115 0.65 14.44 13.84
CA ALA A 115 1.21 13.82 12.64
C ALA A 115 0.52 12.49 12.31
N ILE A 116 0.58 12.06 11.06
CA ILE A 116 0.05 10.76 10.58
C ILE A 116 1.19 9.95 9.98
N ARG A 117 1.35 8.71 10.44
CA ARG A 117 2.27 7.74 9.83
C ARG A 117 1.61 7.07 8.63
N VAL A 118 2.33 6.96 7.53
CA VAL A 118 1.88 6.35 6.27
C VAL A 118 2.93 5.36 5.77
N SER A 119 2.51 4.16 5.38
CA SER A 119 3.41 3.17 4.80
C SER A 119 3.64 3.46 3.31
N LEU A 120 4.88 3.30 2.88
CA LEU A 120 5.30 3.32 1.48
C LEU A 120 5.16 1.95 0.81
N LYS A 121 4.70 0.94 1.56
CA LYS A 121 4.39 -0.41 1.04
C LYS A 121 2.95 -0.50 0.56
N CYS A 122 2.77 -1.23 -0.53
CA CYS A 122 1.45 -1.52 -1.08
C CYS A 122 0.72 -2.53 -0.19
N PRO A 123 -0.54 -2.29 0.21
CA PRO A 123 -1.32 -3.23 1.01
C PRO A 123 -1.67 -4.54 0.26
N ILE A 124 -1.48 -4.59 -1.06
CA ILE A 124 -1.75 -5.78 -1.89
C ILE A 124 -0.52 -6.69 -1.95
N THR A 125 0.64 -6.10 -2.22
CA THR A 125 1.88 -6.86 -2.51
C THR A 125 2.88 -6.85 -1.36
N PHE A 126 2.67 -5.99 -0.37
CA PHE A 126 3.62 -5.70 0.73
C PHE A 126 5.01 -5.24 0.25
N ARG A 127 5.14 -4.89 -1.03
CA ARG A 127 6.34 -4.30 -1.64
C ARG A 127 6.22 -2.79 -1.72
N ARG A 128 7.34 -2.08 -1.90
CA ARG A 128 7.34 -0.62 -2.12
C ARG A 128 6.44 -0.27 -3.31
N ILE A 129 5.53 0.67 -3.10
CA ILE A 129 4.64 1.19 -4.13
C ILE A 129 5.49 1.80 -5.25
N GLN A 130 5.23 1.44 -6.50
CA GLN A 130 5.89 2.04 -7.66
C GLN A 130 5.04 3.19 -8.20
N LEU A 131 3.74 2.94 -8.36
CA LEU A 131 2.79 3.93 -8.85
C LEU A 131 1.65 4.11 -7.84
N PRO A 132 1.69 5.16 -6.99
CA PRO A 132 0.71 5.34 -5.94
C PRO A 132 -0.63 5.76 -6.51
N ALA A 133 -1.65 4.98 -6.21
CA ALA A 133 -3.02 5.28 -6.56
C ALA A 133 -3.96 5.15 -5.38
N ARG A 134 -5.11 5.82 -5.53
CA ARG A 134 -6.28 5.67 -4.66
C ARG A 134 -7.57 5.86 -5.44
N GLY A 135 -8.70 5.52 -4.83
CA GLY A 135 -10.01 5.88 -5.35
C GLY A 135 -10.35 7.35 -5.06
N HIS A 136 -11.16 7.95 -5.93
CA HIS A 136 -11.62 9.33 -5.79
C HIS A 136 -12.32 9.58 -4.44
N ASP A 137 -13.17 8.64 -4.01
CA ASP A 137 -13.96 8.72 -2.77
C ASP A 137 -13.24 8.21 -1.51
N CYS A 138 -11.96 7.83 -1.65
CA CYS A 138 -11.12 7.41 -0.54
C CYS A 138 -10.79 8.62 0.34
N ARG A 139 -10.99 8.48 1.66
CA ARG A 139 -10.66 9.51 2.64
C ARG A 139 -9.30 9.30 3.33
N HIS A 140 -8.72 8.10 3.18
CA HIS A 140 -7.41 7.76 3.72
C HIS A 140 -6.27 8.38 2.89
N ILE A 141 -5.09 8.47 3.52
CA ILE A 141 -3.85 8.91 2.89
C ILE A 141 -3.10 7.74 2.24
N GLN A 142 -3.17 6.54 2.84
CA GLN A 142 -2.49 5.34 2.35
C GLN A 142 -2.83 5.06 0.88
N CYS A 143 -1.82 5.01 0.04
CA CYS A 143 -1.96 4.62 -1.37
C CYS A 143 -1.76 3.11 -1.53
N PHE A 144 -2.16 2.60 -2.69
CA PHE A 144 -1.83 1.26 -3.16
C PHE A 144 -1.15 1.34 -4.51
N ASP A 145 -0.44 0.28 -4.89
CA ASP A 145 0.23 0.19 -6.18
C ASP A 145 -0.80 -0.02 -7.30
N LEU A 146 -0.80 0.90 -8.28
CA LEU A 146 -1.80 0.93 -9.34
C LEU A 146 -1.74 -0.31 -10.23
N GLU A 147 -0.54 -0.73 -10.65
CA GLU A 147 -0.40 -1.88 -11.54
C GLU A 147 -0.90 -3.15 -10.86
N SER A 148 -0.44 -3.39 -9.62
CA SER A 148 -0.88 -4.52 -8.81
C SER A 148 -2.39 -4.52 -8.59
N TYR A 149 -3.00 -3.34 -8.39
CA TYR A 149 -4.44 -3.19 -8.26
C TYR A 149 -5.19 -3.57 -9.53
N LEU A 150 -4.71 -3.12 -10.71
CA LEU A 150 -5.31 -3.45 -12.00
C LEU A 150 -5.18 -4.94 -12.31
N GLN A 151 -4.03 -5.55 -12.02
CA GLN A 151 -3.82 -7.00 -12.18
C GLN A 151 -4.79 -7.80 -11.29
N LEU A 152 -4.90 -7.46 -10.00
CA LEU A 152 -5.83 -8.11 -9.07
C LEU A 152 -7.28 -8.03 -9.57
N ASN A 153 -7.71 -6.86 -10.04
CA ASN A 153 -9.09 -6.64 -10.46
C ASN A 153 -9.41 -7.15 -11.86
N CYS A 154 -8.43 -7.27 -12.75
CA CYS A 154 -8.66 -7.91 -14.05
C CYS A 154 -8.99 -9.40 -13.91
N GLU A 155 -8.58 -10.02 -12.80
CA GLU A 155 -8.92 -11.39 -12.44
C GLU A 155 -10.20 -11.49 -11.60
N ARG A 156 -10.30 -10.72 -10.51
CA ARG A 156 -11.39 -10.88 -9.52
C ARG A 156 -12.63 -10.05 -9.84
N GLY A 157 -12.48 -8.90 -10.49
CA GLY A 157 -13.59 -8.01 -10.88
C GLY A 157 -14.38 -7.40 -9.72
N THR A 158 -13.83 -7.36 -8.50
CA THR A 158 -14.54 -6.84 -7.32
C THR A 158 -14.47 -5.31 -7.18
N TRP A 159 -13.40 -4.68 -7.68
CA TRP A 159 -13.19 -3.23 -7.75
C TRP A 159 -13.44 -2.50 -6.43
N ARG A 160 -12.82 -3.02 -5.35
CA ARG A 160 -12.85 -2.41 -4.02
C ARG A 160 -11.47 -1.93 -3.61
N CYS A 161 -11.40 -0.80 -2.93
CA CYS A 161 -10.16 -0.25 -2.40
C CYS A 161 -9.56 -1.21 -1.35
N PRO A 162 -8.27 -1.58 -1.45
CA PRO A 162 -7.63 -2.50 -0.50
C PRO A 162 -7.41 -1.87 0.89
N VAL A 163 -7.57 -0.56 1.03
CA VAL A 163 -7.38 0.15 2.31
C VAL A 163 -8.70 0.32 3.07
N CYS A 164 -9.75 0.80 2.40
CA CYS A 164 -11.03 1.14 3.06
C CYS A 164 -12.25 0.36 2.55
N ASN A 165 -12.05 -0.59 1.64
CA ASN A 165 -13.09 -1.46 1.06
C ASN A 165 -14.23 -0.74 0.30
N LYS A 166 -14.17 0.59 0.15
CA LYS A 166 -15.07 1.36 -0.71
C LYS A 166 -14.89 0.97 -2.17
N THR A 167 -15.94 1.17 -2.97
CA THR A 167 -15.90 1.01 -4.42
C THR A 167 -14.81 1.91 -5.02
N ALA A 168 -13.97 1.34 -5.88
CA ALA A 168 -12.89 2.03 -6.59
C ALA A 168 -12.83 1.52 -8.03
N LEU A 169 -13.81 1.93 -8.84
CA LEU A 169 -13.87 1.57 -10.26
C LEU A 169 -12.74 2.25 -11.04
N LEU A 170 -12.42 1.69 -12.21
CA LEU A 170 -11.35 2.17 -13.08
C LEU A 170 -11.43 3.69 -13.34
N GLU A 171 -12.63 4.19 -13.64
CA GLU A 171 -12.87 5.61 -13.93
C GLU A 171 -12.66 6.54 -12.73
N GLY A 172 -12.73 5.99 -11.51
CA GLY A 172 -12.57 6.71 -10.25
C GLY A 172 -11.19 6.51 -9.62
N LEU A 173 -10.24 5.85 -10.30
CA LEU A 173 -8.86 5.77 -9.84
C LEU A 173 -8.12 7.08 -10.14
N GLU A 174 -7.27 7.48 -9.21
CA GLU A 174 -6.43 8.66 -9.28
C GLU A 174 -4.98 8.27 -8.92
N VAL A 175 -4.01 8.77 -9.67
CA VAL A 175 -2.57 8.66 -9.36
C VAL A 175 -2.19 9.82 -8.45
N ASP A 176 -1.68 9.56 -7.25
CA ASP A 176 -1.42 10.58 -6.23
C ASP A 176 -0.03 11.20 -6.43
N GLN A 177 0.03 12.41 -7.00
CA GLN A 177 1.30 13.07 -7.36
C GLN A 177 2.15 13.40 -6.13
N TYR A 178 1.52 13.76 -4.99
CA TYR A 178 2.24 14.03 -3.75
C TYR A 178 2.97 12.79 -3.24
N MET A 179 2.28 11.66 -3.16
CA MET A 179 2.91 10.40 -2.74
C MET A 179 3.96 9.92 -3.76
N LEU A 180 3.73 10.15 -5.05
CA LEU A 180 4.67 9.80 -6.12
C LEU A 180 5.99 10.57 -5.97
N GLY A 181 5.92 11.88 -5.71
CA GLY A 181 7.10 12.70 -5.44
C GLY A 181 7.90 12.19 -4.24
N ILE A 182 7.22 11.77 -3.17
CA ILE A 182 7.89 11.18 -1.99
C ILE A 182 8.59 9.87 -2.36
N LEU A 183 7.89 8.97 -3.05
CA LEU A 183 8.46 7.68 -3.46
C LEU A 183 9.70 7.83 -4.34
N ILE A 184 9.69 8.79 -5.27
CA ILE A 184 10.85 9.14 -6.11
C ILE A 184 12.00 9.67 -5.23
N TYR A 185 11.71 10.60 -4.31
CA TYR A 185 12.73 11.17 -3.43
C TYR A 185 13.43 10.09 -2.60
N VAL A 186 12.68 9.11 -2.08
CA VAL A 186 13.22 8.05 -1.21
C VAL A 186 13.57 6.75 -1.95
N GLN A 187 13.58 6.73 -3.28
CA GLN A 187 13.69 5.51 -4.10
C GLN A 187 14.92 4.65 -3.77
N ASN A 188 16.04 5.29 -3.41
CA ASN A 188 17.31 4.66 -3.09
C ASN A 188 17.52 4.47 -1.57
N SER A 189 16.44 4.42 -0.80
CA SER A 189 16.48 4.22 0.66
C SER A 189 15.64 3.00 1.08
N ASP A 190 15.88 2.55 2.31
CA ASP A 190 15.15 1.47 2.96
C ASP A 190 13.94 1.96 3.77
N TYR A 191 13.64 3.27 3.78
CA TYR A 191 12.50 3.81 4.53
C TYR A 191 11.17 3.21 4.06
N GLU A 192 10.47 2.54 4.97
CA GLU A 192 9.19 1.88 4.67
C GLU A 192 7.99 2.74 5.07
N GLU A 193 8.21 3.79 5.84
CA GLU A 193 7.18 4.67 6.37
C GLU A 193 7.64 6.13 6.39
N ILE A 194 6.66 7.02 6.32
CA ILE A 194 6.84 8.45 6.51
C ILE A 194 5.87 8.94 7.57
N THR A 195 6.21 10.07 8.18
CA THR A 195 5.30 10.83 9.04
C THR A 195 4.96 12.13 8.33
N ILE A 196 3.68 12.45 8.21
CA ILE A 196 3.16 13.69 7.59
C ILE A 196 2.51 14.54 8.68
N ASP A 197 2.74 15.84 8.70
CA ASP A 197 2.17 16.77 9.68
C ASP A 197 0.95 17.56 9.09
N PRO A 198 0.25 18.40 9.90
CA PRO A 198 -0.91 19.17 9.44
C PRO A 198 -0.62 20.17 8.31
N VAL A 199 0.63 20.64 8.18
CA VAL A 199 1.06 21.50 7.07
C VAL A 199 1.48 20.70 5.84
N CYS A 200 1.36 19.37 5.91
CA CYS A 200 1.76 18.41 4.87
C CYS A 200 3.26 18.44 4.57
N CYS A 201 4.08 18.80 5.57
CA CYS A 201 5.49 18.45 5.56
C CYS A 201 5.62 16.98 5.98
N TRP A 202 6.62 16.31 5.43
CA TRP A 202 6.85 14.90 5.72
C TRP A 202 8.30 14.64 6.11
N LYS A 203 8.51 13.58 6.88
CA LYS A 203 9.82 13.06 7.25
C LYS A 203 9.85 11.53 7.18
N PRO A 204 10.95 10.91 6.75
CA PRO A 204 11.08 9.47 6.83
C PRO A 204 11.05 8.99 8.28
N VAL A 205 10.49 7.81 8.52
CA VAL A 205 10.61 7.12 9.80
C VAL A 205 11.85 6.23 9.72
N PRO A 206 12.88 6.46 10.56
CA PRO A 206 14.08 5.63 10.54
C PRO A 206 13.75 4.16 10.79
N VAL A 207 14.30 3.29 9.94
CA VAL A 207 14.29 1.86 10.20
C VAL A 207 15.20 1.64 11.40
N LYS A 208 14.65 1.19 12.54
CA LYS A 208 15.49 0.77 13.65
C LYS A 208 16.23 -0.47 13.15
N PRO A 209 17.57 -0.45 13.05
CA PRO A 209 18.29 -1.70 12.79
C PRO A 209 17.94 -2.63 13.94
N ASP A 210 17.57 -3.87 13.64
CA ASP A 210 17.47 -4.92 14.65
C ASP A 210 18.87 -5.08 15.24
N ILE A 211 19.13 -4.36 16.33
CA ILE A 211 20.36 -4.49 17.09
C ILE A 211 20.30 -5.89 17.66
N HIS A 212 21.07 -6.81 17.06
CA HIS A 212 21.42 -8.08 17.66
C HIS A 212 21.72 -7.81 19.14
N MET A 213 20.93 -8.43 20.02
CA MET A 213 21.26 -8.41 21.44
C MET A 213 22.70 -8.87 21.56
N LYS A 214 23.57 -7.98 22.01
CA LYS A 214 24.90 -8.36 22.45
C LYS A 214 24.67 -9.37 23.57
N GLU A 215 24.97 -10.63 23.28
CA GLU A 215 24.98 -11.70 24.27
C GLU A 215 26.09 -11.35 25.27
N GLU A 216 25.72 -10.73 26.38
CA GLU A 216 26.58 -10.64 27.55
C GLU A 216 26.68 -12.07 28.13
N PRO A 217 27.90 -12.63 28.26
CA PRO A 217 28.06 -13.97 28.79
C PRO A 217 27.99 -13.90 30.31
N ASP A 218 26.83 -14.29 30.85
CA ASP A 218 26.58 -14.87 32.17
C ASP A 218 25.31 -14.31 32.81
N GLY A 219 24.24 -15.10 32.75
CA GLY A 219 23.00 -14.86 33.50
C GLY A 219 22.01 -16.01 33.30
N PRO A 220 21.32 -16.49 34.35
CA PRO A 220 20.68 -17.80 34.35
C PRO A 220 19.47 -17.87 33.40
N VAL A 221 19.43 -18.97 32.65
CA VAL A 221 18.47 -19.24 31.57
C VAL A 221 17.04 -19.38 32.10
N LEU A 222 16.24 -18.32 31.95
CA LEU A 222 14.77 -18.42 31.96
C LEU A 222 14.26 -18.45 30.51
N LYS A 223 13.67 -19.59 30.15
CA LYS A 223 13.26 -19.98 28.80
C LYS A 223 12.25 -18.98 28.23
N ARG A 224 12.70 -18.17 27.27
CA ARG A 224 11.83 -17.29 26.45
C ARG A 224 11.19 -18.12 25.33
N CYS A 225 9.87 -18.20 25.31
CA CYS A 225 9.11 -18.76 24.19
C CYS A 225 9.41 -17.96 22.92
N ARG A 226 10.10 -18.58 21.97
CA ARG A 226 10.29 -18.07 20.61
C ARG A 226 8.99 -18.28 19.83
N THR A 227 8.44 -17.22 19.25
CA THR A 227 7.40 -17.31 18.23
C THR A 227 8.00 -18.00 17.00
N LEU A 228 7.62 -19.25 16.75
CA LEU A 228 8.00 -19.98 15.54
C LEU A 228 6.84 -19.98 14.53
N SER A 229 7.20 -19.96 13.25
CA SER A 229 6.28 -20.08 12.11
C SER A 229 5.40 -21.34 12.24
N PRO A 230 4.10 -21.29 11.86
CA PRO A 230 3.13 -22.39 12.05
C PRO A 230 3.51 -23.75 11.45
N SER A 231 4.56 -23.85 10.63
CA SER A 231 4.97 -25.08 9.95
C SER A 231 5.89 -26.00 10.75
N HIS A 232 6.31 -25.64 11.98
CA HIS A 232 7.23 -26.46 12.81
C HIS A 232 6.74 -26.76 14.23
N MET A 233 5.45 -26.60 14.51
CA MET A 233 4.90 -26.96 15.82
C MET A 233 4.65 -28.48 15.92
N VAL A 234 5.47 -29.18 16.69
CA VAL A 234 5.14 -30.52 17.20
C VAL A 234 4.44 -30.32 18.55
N LEU A 235 3.17 -30.69 18.63
CA LEU A 235 2.37 -30.58 19.86
C LEU A 235 2.80 -31.66 20.87
N PRO A 236 2.99 -31.31 22.17
CA PRO A 236 3.26 -32.32 23.19
C PRO A 236 2.06 -33.25 23.39
N SER A 237 2.35 -34.50 23.77
CA SER A 237 1.32 -35.51 24.04
C SER A 237 0.53 -35.16 25.31
N VAL A 238 -0.77 -35.49 25.29
CA VAL A 238 -1.72 -35.26 26.39
C VAL A 238 -1.28 -35.85 27.74
N MET A 239 -0.39 -36.86 27.71
CA MET A 239 0.19 -37.46 28.91
C MET A 239 1.10 -36.50 29.71
N GLU A 240 1.80 -35.57 29.05
CA GLU A 240 2.74 -34.64 29.70
C GLU A 240 2.04 -33.45 30.36
N MET A 241 0.89 -33.02 29.84
CA MET A 241 0.09 -31.94 30.45
C MET A 241 -0.52 -32.35 31.79
N ILE A 242 -0.84 -33.63 31.98
CA ILE A 242 -1.47 -34.15 33.20
C ILE A 242 -0.48 -34.13 34.39
N ILE A 243 0.82 -34.32 34.12
CA ILE A 243 1.88 -34.35 35.16
C ILE A 243 2.14 -32.94 35.73
N SER A 244 1.81 -31.87 34.98
CA SER A 244 2.09 -30.48 35.36
C SER A 244 1.06 -29.84 36.29
N LEU A 245 0.00 -30.57 36.68
CA LEU A 245 -1.08 -30.06 37.54
C LEU A 245 -1.01 -30.55 39.02
N GLY A 246 0.14 -31.04 39.48
CA GLY A 246 0.33 -31.39 40.89
C GLY A 246 0.53 -30.15 41.79
N PRO A 247 -0.04 -30.08 43.01
CA PRO A 247 0.03 -28.89 43.85
C PRO A 247 1.33 -28.86 44.67
N ALA A 248 1.96 -27.68 44.76
CA ALA A 248 3.09 -27.42 45.67
C ALA A 248 2.71 -26.36 46.74
N PRO A 249 3.22 -26.48 47.98
CA PRO A 249 2.78 -25.69 49.12
C PRO A 249 3.56 -24.38 49.29
N SER A 250 2.92 -23.45 49.99
CA SER A 250 3.40 -22.16 50.47
C SER A 250 4.51 -22.24 51.53
N ASN A 251 5.46 -21.29 51.53
CA ASN A 251 6.10 -20.80 52.75
C ASN A 251 6.83 -19.44 52.59
N THR A 252 7.02 -18.82 53.75
CA THR A 252 7.20 -17.41 54.14
C THR A 252 8.67 -16.94 54.27
N SER A 253 8.86 -15.61 54.46
CA SER A 253 9.93 -14.87 55.22
C SER A 253 10.45 -13.63 54.44
N SER A 254 10.13 -12.38 54.80
CA SER A 254 10.64 -11.47 55.86
C SER A 254 11.79 -10.52 55.42
N ALA A 255 11.57 -9.21 55.57
CA ALA A 255 12.52 -8.07 55.46
C ALA A 255 13.46 -8.00 56.71
N PRO A 256 14.38 -7.00 56.97
CA PRO A 256 14.30 -5.53 56.67
C PRO A 256 15.62 -4.69 56.49
N SER A 257 15.44 -3.36 56.27
CA SER A 257 16.30 -2.18 56.65
C SER A 257 17.62 -1.89 55.89
N SER A 258 18.14 -0.66 55.65
CA SER A 258 17.98 0.72 56.19
C SER A 258 18.69 1.81 55.34
N SER A 259 18.23 3.09 55.48
CA SER A 259 18.92 4.43 55.45
C SER A 259 19.77 4.87 54.23
N SER A 260 19.93 6.13 53.79
CA SER A 260 19.60 7.51 54.25
C SER A 260 20.03 8.55 53.16
N SER A 261 19.40 9.72 53.08
CA SER A 261 19.75 10.92 52.25
C SER A 261 20.52 11.99 53.11
N PRO A 262 20.75 13.32 52.78
CA PRO A 262 20.43 14.15 51.59
C PRO A 262 21.39 15.38 51.20
N MET A 263 21.03 16.13 50.11
CA MET A 263 21.25 17.58 49.73
C MET A 263 22.66 18.16 49.35
N PRO A 264 22.83 19.40 48.76
CA PRO A 264 21.90 20.47 48.27
C PRO A 264 22.20 21.16 46.89
N TYR A 265 21.28 22.08 46.49
CA TYR A 265 21.23 23.07 45.38
C TYR A 265 22.23 24.27 45.46
N PRO A 266 22.35 25.18 44.43
CA PRO A 266 21.54 26.42 44.32
C PRO A 266 21.19 26.92 42.88
N SER A 267 20.33 27.95 42.85
CA SER A 267 19.54 28.50 41.73
C SER A 267 20.08 29.83 41.12
N LEU A 268 19.47 30.22 39.98
CA LEU A 268 19.47 31.47 39.18
C LEU A 268 19.60 32.84 39.90
N PRO A 269 19.86 33.93 39.15
CA PRO A 269 18.77 34.90 38.86
C PRO A 269 18.78 35.56 37.45
N ALA A 270 17.83 36.47 37.24
CA ALA A 270 17.25 36.98 35.99
C ALA A 270 17.64 38.43 35.58
N GLY A 271 17.17 38.87 34.39
CA GLY A 271 17.05 40.27 33.90
C GLY A 271 17.86 40.53 32.62
N GLY A 272 17.45 41.27 31.58
CA GLY A 272 16.26 42.06 31.24
C GLY A 272 16.54 42.85 29.94
N SER A 273 15.48 43.28 29.24
CA SER A 273 15.37 44.47 28.36
C SER A 273 15.92 44.52 26.91
N SER A 274 14.97 44.61 25.96
CA SER A 274 14.80 45.58 24.84
C SER A 274 15.95 45.95 23.88
N ASN A 275 15.77 45.68 22.57
CA ASN A 275 15.64 46.67 21.47
C ASN A 275 15.78 46.02 20.06
N THR A 276 14.90 46.41 19.14
CA THR A 276 15.00 46.32 17.65
C THR A 276 15.56 47.64 17.09
N PRO A 277 15.73 47.83 15.76
CA PRO A 277 16.11 46.93 14.66
C PRO A 277 17.36 47.46 13.92
N ASP A 278 17.97 46.70 12.99
CA ASP A 278 18.63 47.35 11.84
C ASP A 278 18.82 46.42 10.62
N PHE A 279 18.52 47.00 9.46
CA PHE A 279 18.80 46.51 8.11
C PHE A 279 20.24 46.89 7.71
N PRO A 280 20.83 46.23 6.71
CA PRO A 280 20.96 46.95 5.44
C PRO A 280 20.63 46.10 4.21
N SER A 281 20.34 46.83 3.14
CA SER A 281 20.00 46.36 1.79
C SER A 281 21.23 46.27 0.89
N ALA A 282 21.04 45.51 -0.20
CA ALA A 282 21.66 45.59 -1.53
C ALA A 282 22.94 44.76 -1.85
N GLY A 283 22.76 43.89 -2.85
CA GLY A 283 23.70 43.77 -3.97
C GLY A 283 24.49 42.46 -4.08
N GLY A 284 24.02 41.50 -4.88
CA GLY A 284 24.80 40.33 -5.30
C GLY A 284 24.09 39.52 -6.39
N SER A 285 24.70 39.46 -7.56
CA SER A 285 24.30 38.85 -8.84
C SER A 285 24.10 37.32 -8.84
N PRO A 286 23.40 36.74 -9.84
CA PRO A 286 23.06 35.32 -9.89
C PRO A 286 24.17 34.50 -10.54
N SER A 287 24.99 33.84 -9.75
CA SER A 287 25.88 32.76 -10.18
C SER A 287 26.23 31.98 -8.92
N GLU A 288 25.69 30.78 -8.78
CA GLU A 288 26.13 29.63 -7.94
C GLU A 288 24.94 28.66 -7.83
N LEU A 289 24.50 28.14 -8.98
CA LEU A 289 23.48 27.10 -9.12
C LEU A 289 24.19 25.79 -9.50
N SER A 290 25.09 25.33 -8.66
CA SER A 290 25.76 24.04 -8.84
C SER A 290 26.64 23.74 -7.62
N SER A 291 26.04 23.20 -6.56
CA SER A 291 26.66 22.32 -5.54
C SER A 291 25.79 22.24 -4.26
N ALA A 292 24.64 21.57 -4.33
CA ALA A 292 23.94 21.13 -3.12
C ALA A 292 23.27 19.79 -3.38
N LEU A 293 24.10 18.77 -3.63
CA LEU A 293 23.69 17.37 -3.63
C LEU A 293 23.52 16.91 -2.17
N LEU A 294 22.28 16.51 -1.87
CA LEU A 294 21.91 15.32 -1.09
C LEU A 294 22.63 15.08 0.25
N THR A 295 22.04 15.57 1.33
CA THR A 295 22.12 14.88 2.64
C THR A 295 20.73 14.34 2.99
N PRO A 296 20.58 13.05 3.40
CA PRO A 296 19.27 12.45 3.69
C PRO A 296 18.52 13.03 4.91
N ASP A 297 19.18 13.87 5.71
CA ASP A 297 18.69 14.27 7.04
C ASP A 297 17.99 15.64 7.12
N LYS A 298 17.86 16.37 6.00
CA LYS A 298 17.15 17.65 6.01
C LYS A 298 15.81 17.53 5.27
N PRO A 299 14.66 17.82 5.91
CA PRO A 299 13.38 17.84 5.22
C PRO A 299 13.41 18.92 4.12
N PRO A 300 12.85 18.65 2.93
CA PRO A 300 12.79 19.66 1.88
C PRO A 300 12.00 20.88 2.38
N PRO A 301 12.45 22.11 2.07
CA PRO A 301 11.69 23.30 2.41
C PRO A 301 10.48 23.35 1.47
N HIS A 302 9.29 23.25 2.04
CA HIS A 302 7.99 23.29 1.37
C HIS A 302 7.58 22.07 0.52
N PRO A 303 6.28 21.66 0.59
CA PRO A 303 5.70 20.52 -0.13
C PRO A 303 5.66 20.67 -1.66
N LEU A 304 6.25 21.73 -2.22
CA LEU A 304 6.18 22.10 -3.64
C LEU A 304 7.53 22.03 -4.38
N LEU A 305 8.63 21.69 -3.71
CA LEU A 305 9.94 21.48 -4.38
C LEU A 305 10.13 20.03 -4.84
N PHE A 306 9.06 19.36 -5.23
CA PHE A 306 9.24 18.21 -6.11
C PHE A 306 9.66 18.75 -7.47
N PRO A 307 10.50 18.04 -8.26
CA PRO A 307 10.68 18.36 -9.66
C PRO A 307 9.30 18.60 -10.27
N GLU A 308 9.18 19.52 -11.21
CA GLU A 308 7.92 19.83 -11.87
C GLU A 308 7.51 18.61 -12.71
N LEU A 309 6.98 17.58 -12.04
CA LEU A 309 6.56 16.29 -12.57
C LEU A 309 5.21 16.47 -13.27
N THR A 310 5.10 17.53 -14.07
CA THR A 310 3.93 17.85 -14.89
C THR A 310 3.95 17.08 -16.19
N ASN A 311 5.12 16.53 -16.59
CA ASN A 311 5.24 15.72 -17.77
C ASN A 311 4.98 14.22 -17.46
N PRO A 312 3.85 13.66 -17.93
CA PRO A 312 3.55 12.24 -17.73
C PRO A 312 4.56 11.29 -18.38
N ASP A 313 5.26 11.72 -19.44
CA ASP A 313 6.27 10.90 -20.11
C ASP A 313 7.56 10.80 -19.29
N GLU A 314 7.90 11.85 -18.55
CA GLU A 314 9.02 11.86 -17.61
C GLU A 314 8.70 11.00 -16.37
N LEU A 315 7.47 11.09 -15.86
CA LEU A 315 6.97 10.20 -14.80
C LEU A 315 7.02 8.72 -15.17
N LEU A 316 6.77 8.39 -16.44
CA LEU A 316 6.90 7.02 -16.96
C LEU A 316 8.36 6.57 -17.04
N SER A 317 9.30 7.48 -17.27
CA SER A 317 10.73 7.15 -17.32
C SER A 317 11.30 6.79 -15.94
N TYR A 318 10.74 7.34 -14.86
CA TYR A 318 11.11 6.99 -13.48
C TYR A 318 10.62 5.61 -13.02
N LEU A 319 9.69 4.98 -13.75
CA LEU A 319 9.21 3.63 -13.46
C LEU A 319 10.20 2.52 -13.90
N GLY A 320 11.42 2.90 -14.32
CA GLY A 320 12.49 2.00 -14.72
C GLY A 320 12.24 1.29 -16.06
N PRO A 321 13.31 0.82 -16.74
CA PRO A 321 13.13 -0.17 -17.79
C PRO A 321 12.58 -1.47 -17.18
N PRO A 322 11.77 -2.24 -17.94
CA PRO A 322 11.16 -3.46 -17.43
C PRO A 322 12.23 -4.50 -17.13
N ASP A 323 12.40 -4.87 -15.86
CA ASP A 323 12.98 -6.17 -15.53
C ASP A 323 11.97 -7.24 -15.99
N LEU A 324 12.19 -7.76 -17.21
CA LEU A 324 11.62 -9.02 -17.67
C LEU A 324 12.43 -10.17 -17.01
N PRO A 325 11.76 -11.23 -16.51
CA PRO A 325 10.71 -11.91 -17.25
C PRO A 325 9.37 -11.89 -16.51
N ASN A 326 8.41 -11.19 -17.09
CA ASN A 326 7.00 -11.53 -16.95
C ASN A 326 6.64 -12.26 -18.23
N ASN A 327 6.34 -13.56 -18.13
CA ASN A 327 6.02 -14.48 -19.23
C ASN A 327 5.03 -13.89 -20.25
N ASN A 328 5.56 -13.16 -21.23
CA ASN A 328 4.86 -12.73 -22.44
C ASN A 328 5.62 -13.12 -23.72
N ASP A 329 6.77 -13.82 -23.62
CA ASP A 329 7.64 -14.14 -24.76
C ASP A 329 7.86 -15.64 -25.03
N ASP A 330 7.08 -16.54 -24.43
CA ASP A 330 7.11 -17.94 -24.89
C ASP A 330 6.32 -18.20 -26.19
N LEU A 331 5.76 -17.18 -26.86
CA LEU A 331 5.18 -17.35 -28.21
C LEU A 331 5.43 -16.21 -29.21
N LEU A 332 6.14 -15.15 -28.85
CA LEU A 332 6.81 -14.29 -29.84
C LEU A 332 8.18 -14.86 -30.27
N SER A 333 8.62 -15.96 -29.64
CA SER A 333 9.74 -16.79 -30.10
C SER A 333 9.45 -17.58 -31.40
N LEU A 334 8.26 -17.45 -31.99
CA LEU A 334 7.97 -17.89 -33.36
C LEU A 334 7.90 -16.71 -34.35
N PHE A 335 8.80 -15.74 -34.18
CA PHE A 335 9.32 -15.02 -35.32
C PHE A 335 9.98 -16.01 -36.30
N GLU A 336 9.37 -16.14 -37.47
CA GLU A 336 10.03 -15.73 -38.71
C GLU A 336 11.26 -16.51 -39.23
N ASN A 337 11.46 -17.80 -38.93
CA ASN A 337 12.39 -18.62 -39.73
C ASN A 337 12.05 -20.13 -39.78
N ASN A 338 10.95 -20.46 -40.49
CA ASN A 338 10.76 -21.60 -41.40
C ASN A 338 9.27 -21.89 -41.63
#